data_AF-A0A3D1UR71-F1
#
_entry.id   AF-A0A3D1UR71-F1
#
_cell.length_a   1.000
_cell.length_b   1.000
_cell.length_c   1.000
_cell.angle_alpha   90.00
_cell.angle_beta   90.00
_cell.angle_gamma   90.00
#
_symmetry.space_group_name_H-M   'P 1'
#
loop_
_entity.id
_entity.type
_entity.pdbx_description
1 polymer ?
#
loop_
_entity_poly.entity_id
_entity_poly.type
_entity_poly.pdbx_seq_one_letter_code
_entity_poly.pdbx_strand_id
1 'polypeptide(L)'
;MKKKVYSKENFHTTHSDGRYDRTLGFLYEQFRRMSGARLPSLAGKPDCDPNSYPLRNRQAWWYVKAGMIALAVENPATGINSEPDIAYGEVQLRCLSLLLQLGRTYHGFITEQRLMLLDFLKQYPLVDPERLACSGLSLGCGGTLYTAVLSDDVKAVVYNDFVCRNVARLLLSTTEISTNPVMACSFIPGANEWFDIQPDLMAALAPRPLLLAEGGSWKNCIEKVVHAYRMLGKKNNLSVKYYPKFSDPASRKFEDIDLLTCEGLTPQEFLERSNVDASQHSFHPELAIPWLTRLFLGTEYNDSPLLAEIRRAKEEKERFFNADDEEIFPGRKS
;
A
#
# COMPACT_ATOMS: atom_id res chain seq x y z
N MET A 1 13.43 -19.01 -23.87
CA MET A 1 14.09 -17.89 -23.17
C MET A 1 13.26 -16.62 -23.38
N LYS A 2 12.48 -16.19 -22.38
CA LYS A 2 11.82 -14.88 -22.45
C LYS A 2 12.91 -13.80 -22.36
N LYS A 3 13.07 -12.98 -23.40
CA LYS A 3 13.89 -11.75 -23.33
C LYS A 3 13.36 -10.94 -22.15
N LYS A 4 14.24 -10.55 -21.22
CA LYS A 4 13.91 -9.60 -20.15
C LYS A 4 13.27 -8.37 -20.79
N VAL A 5 11.99 -8.12 -20.50
CA VAL A 5 11.25 -6.96 -21.01
C VAL A 5 11.74 -5.67 -20.31
N TYR A 6 12.45 -5.82 -19.18
CA TYR A 6 13.07 -4.74 -18.43
C TYR A 6 14.59 -4.92 -18.42
N SER A 7 15.30 -4.19 -19.29
CA SER A 7 16.73 -3.90 -19.13
C SER A 7 16.90 -2.43 -18.75
N LYS A 8 18.06 -2.07 -18.18
CA LYS A 8 18.43 -0.68 -17.89
C LYS A 8 18.34 0.23 -19.14
N GLU A 9 18.39 -0.37 -20.33
CA GLU A 9 18.24 0.34 -21.61
C GLU A 9 16.77 0.66 -21.95
N ASN A 10 15.79 -0.04 -21.38
CA ASN A 10 14.36 0.16 -21.64
C ASN A 10 13.68 1.09 -20.61
N PHE A 11 14.37 1.45 -19.54
CA PHE A 11 13.88 2.39 -18.52
C PHE A 11 14.53 3.75 -18.74
N HIS A 12 14.06 4.48 -19.75
CA HIS A 12 14.55 5.82 -20.02
C HIS A 12 14.02 6.79 -18.95
N THR A 13 14.90 7.24 -18.07
CA THR A 13 14.69 8.48 -17.32
C THR A 13 14.60 9.63 -18.34
N THR A 14 13.99 10.76 -17.99
CA THR A 14 13.93 11.94 -18.87
C THR A 14 15.31 12.55 -19.19
N HIS A 15 16.41 11.98 -18.66
CA HIS A 15 17.78 12.35 -18.96
C HIS A 15 18.48 11.27 -19.80
N SER A 16 19.11 11.69 -20.89
CA SER A 16 19.84 10.84 -21.84
C SER A 16 21.05 10.10 -21.25
N ASP A 17 21.45 10.39 -20.01
CA ASP A 17 22.59 9.77 -19.31
C ASP A 17 22.18 8.71 -18.27
N GLY A 18 20.89 8.37 -18.19
CA GLY A 18 20.38 7.34 -17.27
C GLY A 18 20.52 7.70 -15.79
N ARG A 19 20.81 8.96 -15.47
CA ARG A 19 20.75 9.45 -14.09
C ARG A 19 19.30 9.67 -13.70
N TYR A 20 19.00 9.27 -12.47
CA TYR A 20 17.77 9.64 -11.80
C TYR A 20 17.70 11.16 -11.70
N ASP A 21 16.53 11.71 -11.99
CA ASP A 21 16.30 13.14 -11.90
C ASP A 21 16.26 13.56 -10.42
N ARG A 22 17.44 13.91 -9.88
CA ARG A 22 17.60 14.46 -8.52
C ARG A 22 16.96 15.85 -8.37
N THR A 23 16.55 16.46 -9.49
CA THR A 23 16.06 17.84 -9.53
C THR A 23 14.67 17.94 -8.89
N LEU A 24 13.88 16.87 -8.86
CA LEU A 24 12.58 16.82 -8.15
C LEU A 24 12.71 16.77 -6.63
N GLY A 25 13.60 15.93 -6.09
CA GLY A 25 13.90 15.93 -4.65
C GLY A 25 14.50 17.28 -4.22
N PHE A 26 15.30 17.89 -5.09
CA PHE A 26 15.86 19.22 -4.89
C PHE A 26 14.78 20.32 -4.97
N LEU A 27 13.88 20.30 -5.96
CA LEU A 27 12.78 21.27 -6.12
C LEU A 27 11.81 21.16 -4.95
N TYR A 28 11.45 19.95 -4.53
CA TYR A 28 10.62 19.73 -3.34
C TYR A 28 11.27 20.29 -2.07
N GLU A 29 12.54 19.97 -1.82
CA GLU A 29 13.30 20.55 -0.71
C GLU A 29 13.48 22.08 -0.84
N GLN A 30 13.61 22.59 -2.06
CA GLN A 30 13.73 24.03 -2.31
C GLN A 30 12.41 24.75 -2.03
N PHE A 31 11.26 24.21 -2.47
CA PHE A 31 9.93 24.74 -2.13
C PHE A 31 9.67 24.67 -0.62
N ARG A 32 10.05 23.56 0.04
CA ARG A 32 9.99 23.42 1.51
C ARG A 32 10.83 24.46 2.24
N ARG A 33 12.03 24.78 1.73
CA ARG A 33 12.90 25.82 2.30
C ARG A 33 12.40 27.24 2.03
N MET A 34 11.83 27.48 0.85
CA MET A 34 11.29 28.78 0.43
C MET A 34 9.98 29.15 1.15
N SER A 35 9.17 28.16 1.55
CA SER A 35 7.94 28.41 2.32
C SER A 35 8.19 28.82 3.78
N GLY A 36 9.46 28.93 4.21
CA GLY A 36 9.79 29.37 5.56
C GLY A 36 9.49 28.32 6.63
N ALA A 37 9.29 27.05 6.25
CA ALA A 37 9.12 25.92 7.15
C ALA A 37 10.35 25.79 8.06
N ARG A 38 10.27 26.41 9.25
CA ARG A 38 11.19 26.14 10.34
C ARG A 38 10.89 24.73 10.85
N LEU A 39 11.79 24.19 11.66
CA LEU A 39 11.78 22.82 12.16
C LEU A 39 10.77 22.46 13.30
N PRO A 40 9.68 23.16 13.66
CA PRO A 40 8.83 22.70 14.75
C PRO A 40 7.64 21.89 14.23
N SER A 41 7.85 20.67 13.75
CA SER A 41 6.77 19.66 13.74
C SER A 41 7.28 18.30 14.20
N LEU A 42 8.03 18.29 15.30
CA LEU A 42 8.15 17.08 16.12
C LEU A 42 7.14 17.07 17.29
N ALA A 43 6.34 18.13 17.47
CA ALA A 43 5.33 18.25 18.53
C ALA A 43 4.02 18.94 18.08
N GLY A 44 3.80 19.09 16.77
CA GLY A 44 2.53 19.62 16.22
C GLY A 44 1.45 18.54 16.25
N LYS A 45 0.18 18.94 16.34
CA LYS A 45 -0.96 18.01 16.18
C LYS A 45 -0.76 17.19 14.90
N PRO A 46 -0.97 15.87 14.92
CA PRO A 46 -0.85 15.07 13.71
C PRO A 46 -1.77 15.64 12.63
N ASP A 47 -1.19 15.97 11.47
CA ASP A 47 -1.91 16.49 10.29
C ASP A 47 -2.79 15.41 9.62
N CYS A 48 -2.86 14.19 10.17
CA CYS A 48 -3.70 13.11 9.69
C CYS A 48 -4.88 12.85 10.63
N ASP A 49 -6.01 12.42 10.03
CA ASP A 49 -7.15 11.93 10.79
C ASP A 49 -6.74 10.82 11.77
N PRO A 50 -7.45 10.67 12.90
CA PRO A 50 -7.13 9.66 13.89
C PRO A 50 -7.08 8.26 13.27
N ASN A 51 -5.90 7.64 13.33
CA ASN A 51 -5.74 6.25 12.94
C ASN A 51 -6.60 5.38 13.86
N SER A 52 -7.65 4.74 13.34
CA SER A 52 -8.56 3.89 14.12
C SER A 52 -7.91 2.63 14.69
N TYR A 53 -6.71 2.31 14.23
CA TYR A 53 -5.94 1.11 14.59
C TYR A 53 -4.43 1.42 14.72
N PRO A 54 -4.04 2.34 15.62
CA PRO A 54 -2.70 2.90 15.64
C PRO A 54 -1.61 1.88 16.01
N LEU A 55 -1.94 0.89 16.83
CA LEU A 55 -1.01 -0.20 17.18
C LEU A 55 -0.89 -1.23 16.05
N ARG A 56 -2.01 -1.68 15.46
CA ARG A 56 -1.99 -2.63 14.33
C ARG A 56 -1.29 -2.06 13.12
N ASN A 57 -1.48 -0.78 12.83
CA ASN A 57 -0.94 -0.15 11.62
C ASN A 57 0.59 0.10 11.66
N ARG A 58 1.28 -0.26 12.76
CA ARG A 58 2.75 -0.28 12.85
C ARG A 58 3.36 -1.46 12.09
N GLN A 59 3.18 -1.51 10.77
CA GLN A 59 3.62 -2.62 9.90
C GLN A 59 5.07 -3.06 10.16
N ALA A 60 6.01 -2.10 10.10
CA ALA A 60 7.43 -2.40 10.29
C ALA A 60 7.74 -2.93 11.70
N TRP A 61 7.05 -2.42 12.73
CA TRP A 61 7.21 -2.89 14.10
C TRP A 61 6.86 -4.37 14.24
N TRP A 62 5.74 -4.78 13.66
CA TRP A 62 5.30 -6.17 13.69
C TRP A 62 6.28 -7.10 12.96
N TYR A 63 6.78 -6.68 11.81
CA TYR A 63 7.79 -7.45 11.08
C TYR A 63 9.11 -7.58 11.83
N VAL A 64 9.60 -6.51 12.46
CA VAL A 64 10.82 -6.55 13.27
C VAL A 64 10.65 -7.46 14.48
N LYS A 65 9.52 -7.36 15.19
CA LYS A 65 9.21 -8.29 16.29
C LYS A 65 9.14 -9.75 15.84
N ALA A 66 8.74 -10.00 14.60
CA ALA A 66 8.74 -11.33 14.00
C ALA A 66 10.12 -11.80 13.51
N GLY A 67 11.20 -11.03 13.75
CA GLY A 67 12.56 -11.38 13.36
C GLY A 67 12.91 -11.03 11.90
N MET A 68 12.12 -10.18 11.24
CA MET A 68 12.37 -9.72 9.87
C MET A 68 13.07 -8.35 9.87
N ILE A 69 13.79 -8.05 8.80
CA ILE A 69 14.26 -6.68 8.54
C ILE A 69 13.12 -5.94 7.82
N ALA A 70 12.74 -4.77 8.34
CA ALA A 70 11.67 -3.96 7.75
C ALA A 70 12.20 -2.56 7.37
N LEU A 71 12.00 -2.19 6.10
CA LEU A 71 12.21 -0.84 5.61
C LEU A 71 10.86 -0.13 5.51
N ALA A 72 10.60 0.81 6.42
CA ALA A 72 9.41 1.67 6.37
C ALA A 72 9.67 2.84 5.41
N VAL A 73 8.73 3.09 4.50
CA VAL A 73 8.84 4.14 3.49
C VAL A 73 7.61 5.03 3.57
N GLU A 74 7.83 6.34 3.65
CA GLU A 74 6.75 7.32 3.58
C GLU A 74 6.30 7.54 2.14
N ASN A 75 5.03 7.89 1.96
CA ASN A 75 4.57 8.40 0.68
C ASN A 75 4.93 9.89 0.56
N PRO A 76 5.16 10.42 -0.66
CA PRO A 76 5.33 11.84 -0.91
C PRO A 76 4.20 12.65 -0.28
N ALA A 77 4.51 13.83 0.26
CA ALA A 77 3.51 14.67 0.92
C ALA A 77 2.81 14.00 2.13
N THR A 78 3.49 13.10 2.85
CA THR A 78 3.00 12.52 4.11
C THR A 78 4.10 12.52 5.17
N GLY A 79 3.74 12.49 6.46
CA GLY A 79 4.72 12.37 7.54
C GLY A 79 5.75 13.51 7.55
N ILE A 80 7.04 13.18 7.64
CA ILE A 80 8.11 14.19 7.59
C ILE A 80 8.21 14.86 6.21
N ASN A 81 7.69 14.19 5.17
CA ASN A 81 7.59 14.75 3.84
C ASN A 81 6.31 15.57 3.63
N SER A 82 5.51 15.89 4.65
CA SER A 82 4.37 16.81 4.51
C SER A 82 4.82 18.28 4.43
N GLU A 83 3.93 19.15 3.97
CA GLU A 83 4.11 20.60 4.06
C GLU A 83 3.40 21.10 5.33
N PRO A 84 4.05 21.93 6.16
CA PRO A 84 3.40 22.49 7.34
C PRO A 84 2.23 23.39 6.94
N ASP A 85 1.20 23.41 7.78
CA ASP A 85 0.01 24.26 7.63
C ASP A 85 -0.85 23.96 6.38
N ILE A 86 -0.63 22.81 5.73
CA ILE A 86 -1.48 22.31 4.64
C ILE A 86 -2.12 20.99 5.07
N ALA A 87 -3.44 20.93 5.01
CA ALA A 87 -4.19 19.75 5.43
C ALA A 87 -3.80 18.49 4.63
N TYR A 88 -3.84 17.35 5.30
CA TYR A 88 -3.83 16.05 4.63
C TYR A 88 -5.00 15.95 3.65
N GLY A 89 -4.77 15.33 2.49
CA GLY A 89 -5.58 15.51 1.29
C GLY A 89 -5.01 16.59 0.38
N GLU A 90 -5.00 17.83 0.86
CA GLU A 90 -4.63 19.00 0.04
C GLU A 90 -3.16 18.99 -0.35
N VAL A 91 -2.28 18.63 0.58
CA VAL A 91 -0.84 18.54 0.31
C VAL A 91 -0.52 17.45 -0.74
N GLN A 92 -1.24 16.32 -0.73
CA GLN A 92 -1.06 15.28 -1.73
C GLN A 92 -1.66 15.69 -3.09
N LEU A 93 -2.78 16.42 -3.10
CA LEU A 93 -3.33 17.00 -4.33
C LEU A 93 -2.39 18.04 -4.94
N ARG A 94 -1.74 18.86 -4.11
CA ARG A 94 -0.70 19.80 -4.55
C ARG A 94 0.50 19.06 -5.15
N CYS A 95 0.99 18.03 -4.45
CA CYS A 95 2.07 17.17 -4.94
C CYS A 95 1.71 16.53 -6.29
N LEU A 96 0.52 15.95 -6.42
CA LEU A 96 0.01 15.42 -7.69
C LEU A 96 0.00 16.48 -8.79
N SER A 97 -0.51 17.68 -8.50
CA SER A 97 -0.61 18.77 -9.48
C SER A 97 0.76 19.18 -10.01
N LEU A 98 1.77 19.29 -9.13
CA LEU A 98 3.15 19.58 -9.52
C LEU A 98 3.75 18.46 -10.37
N LEU A 99 3.52 17.19 -9.98
CA LEU A 99 4.00 16.04 -10.74
C LEU A 99 3.39 16.00 -12.14
N LEU A 100 2.09 16.26 -12.27
CA LEU A 100 1.41 16.29 -13.57
C LEU A 100 1.94 17.42 -14.48
N GLN A 101 2.23 18.61 -13.93
CA GLN A 101 2.88 19.70 -14.68
C GLN A 101 4.25 19.30 -15.24
N LEU A 102 4.95 18.38 -14.56
CA LEU A 102 6.24 17.84 -14.97
C LEU A 102 6.10 16.57 -15.84
N GLY A 103 4.89 16.22 -16.28
CA GLY A 103 4.64 15.02 -17.08
C GLY A 103 4.80 13.71 -16.31
N ARG A 104 4.70 13.75 -14.98
CA ARG A 104 4.84 12.61 -14.06
C ARG A 104 3.53 12.33 -13.34
N THR A 105 3.46 11.19 -12.65
CA THR A 105 2.32 10.82 -11.82
C THR A 105 2.76 10.54 -10.39
N TYR A 106 1.83 10.65 -9.44
CA TYR A 106 2.10 10.38 -8.03
C TYR A 106 2.57 8.93 -7.79
N HIS A 107 1.88 7.95 -8.36
CA HIS A 107 2.31 6.54 -8.29
C HIS A 107 3.61 6.27 -9.04
N GLY A 108 3.85 6.94 -10.18
CA GLY A 108 5.13 6.83 -10.89
C GLY A 108 6.29 7.28 -10.00
N PHE A 109 6.14 8.42 -9.33
CA PHE A 109 7.15 8.96 -8.41
C PHE A 109 7.37 8.08 -7.18
N ILE A 110 6.29 7.60 -6.54
CA ILE A 110 6.39 6.63 -5.44
C ILE A 110 7.16 5.37 -5.87
N THR A 111 6.83 4.85 -7.05
CA THR A 111 7.42 3.60 -7.54
C THR A 111 8.90 3.77 -7.82
N GLU A 112 9.30 4.89 -8.43
CA GLU A 112 10.70 5.24 -8.66
C GLU A 112 11.50 5.25 -7.34
N GLN A 113 10.99 5.92 -6.30
CA GLN A 113 11.64 5.95 -4.98
C GLN A 113 11.79 4.55 -4.37
N ARG A 114 10.74 3.72 -4.46
CA ARG A 114 10.75 2.36 -3.91
C ARG A 114 11.71 1.42 -4.64
N LEU A 115 11.85 1.55 -5.95
CA LEU A 115 12.84 0.79 -6.72
C LEU A 115 14.27 1.13 -6.30
N MET A 116 14.58 2.43 -6.07
CA MET A 116 15.89 2.83 -5.54
C MET A 116 16.15 2.29 -4.14
N LEU A 117 15.14 2.33 -3.27
CA LEU A 117 15.23 1.83 -1.90
C LEU A 117 15.40 0.30 -1.87
N LEU A 118 14.79 -0.42 -2.81
CA LEU A 118 15.00 -1.86 -2.97
C LEU A 118 16.45 -2.17 -3.37
N ASP A 119 17.02 -1.40 -4.30
CA ASP A 119 18.44 -1.52 -4.69
C ASP A 119 19.39 -1.21 -3.54
N PHE A 120 19.06 -0.22 -2.70
CA PHE A 120 19.80 0.08 -1.48
C PHE A 120 19.70 -1.04 -0.45
N LEU A 121 18.49 -1.54 -0.19
CA LEU A 121 18.22 -2.58 0.82
C LEU A 121 19.00 -3.86 0.53
N LYS A 122 19.08 -4.26 -0.75
CA LYS A 122 19.84 -5.43 -1.22
C LYS A 122 21.35 -5.35 -0.94
N GLN A 123 21.91 -4.17 -0.72
CA GLN A 123 23.33 -4.00 -0.43
C GLN A 123 23.66 -4.20 1.06
N TYR A 124 22.65 -4.27 1.93
CA TYR A 124 22.86 -4.40 3.36
C TYR A 124 23.22 -5.86 3.73
N PRO A 125 24.32 -6.11 4.49
CA PRO A 125 24.83 -7.48 4.72
C PRO A 125 23.87 -8.46 5.39
N LEU A 126 22.89 -7.96 6.15
CA LEU A 126 21.90 -8.81 6.84
C LEU A 126 20.66 -9.11 5.99
N VAL A 127 20.53 -8.49 4.81
CA VAL A 127 19.38 -8.68 3.92
C VAL A 127 19.66 -9.85 2.97
N ASP A 128 18.74 -10.81 2.94
CA ASP A 128 18.72 -11.88 1.95
C ASP A 128 17.91 -11.42 0.71
N PRO A 129 18.56 -11.20 -0.46
CA PRO A 129 17.87 -10.74 -1.66
C PRO A 129 16.89 -11.76 -2.24
N GLU A 130 16.97 -13.03 -1.85
CA GLU A 130 16.02 -14.08 -2.26
C GLU A 130 14.78 -14.15 -1.36
N ARG A 131 14.70 -13.29 -0.33
CA ARG A 131 13.58 -13.25 0.64
C ARG A 131 12.99 -11.85 0.79
N LEU A 132 12.88 -11.12 -0.32
CA LEU A 132 12.33 -9.76 -0.35
C LEU A 132 10.82 -9.77 -0.59
N ALA A 133 10.07 -9.10 0.28
CA ALA A 133 8.63 -8.88 0.11
C ALA A 133 8.29 -7.39 0.16
N CYS A 134 7.29 -6.98 -0.63
CA CYS A 134 6.65 -5.69 -0.47
C CYS A 134 5.33 -5.85 0.30
N SER A 135 5.12 -5.03 1.32
CA SER A 135 3.88 -4.94 2.08
C SER A 135 3.28 -3.56 1.93
N GLY A 136 2.01 -3.47 1.58
CA GLY A 136 1.26 -2.21 1.52
C GLY A 136 0.00 -2.28 2.36
N LEU A 137 -0.40 -1.13 2.90
CA LEU A 137 -1.70 -0.87 3.53
C LEU A 137 -2.36 0.30 2.83
N SER A 138 -3.63 0.16 2.43
CA SER A 138 -4.43 1.25 1.85
C SER A 138 -3.70 1.96 0.70
N LEU A 139 -3.52 3.28 0.74
CA LEU A 139 -2.73 4.07 -0.24
C LEU A 139 -1.34 3.46 -0.53
N GLY A 140 -0.70 2.86 0.47
CA GLY A 140 0.60 2.20 0.33
C GLY A 140 0.60 1.02 -0.65
N CYS A 141 -0.56 0.38 -0.86
CA CYS A 141 -0.73 -0.75 -1.78
C CYS A 141 -0.46 -0.38 -3.24
N GLY A 142 -0.79 0.85 -3.67
CA GLY A 142 -0.55 1.29 -5.04
C GLY A 142 0.91 1.19 -5.43
N GLY A 143 1.80 1.88 -4.70
CA GLY A 143 3.23 1.79 -4.97
C GLY A 143 3.81 0.39 -4.74
N THR A 144 3.21 -0.45 -3.89
CA THR A 144 3.66 -1.83 -3.64
C THR A 144 3.40 -2.69 -4.86
N LEU A 145 2.22 -2.54 -5.47
CA LEU A 145 1.83 -3.27 -6.66
C LEU A 145 2.69 -2.88 -7.87
N TYR A 146 2.87 -1.59 -8.13
CA TYR A 146 3.73 -1.12 -9.23
C TYR A 146 5.19 -1.54 -9.05
N THR A 147 5.75 -1.38 -7.84
CA THR A 147 7.13 -1.81 -7.54
C THR A 147 7.31 -3.30 -7.79
N ALA A 148 6.34 -4.11 -7.33
CA ALA A 148 6.38 -5.55 -7.57
C ALA A 148 6.28 -5.87 -9.06
N VAL A 149 5.35 -5.27 -9.81
CA VAL A 149 5.22 -5.51 -11.26
C VAL A 149 6.52 -5.17 -12.01
N LEU A 150 7.20 -4.08 -11.64
CA LEU A 150 8.40 -3.59 -12.33
C LEU A 150 9.73 -4.23 -11.87
N SER A 151 9.74 -4.94 -10.72
CA SER A 151 10.96 -5.57 -10.20
C SER A 151 10.80 -7.06 -9.94
N ASP A 152 11.69 -7.85 -10.55
CA ASP A 152 11.83 -9.29 -10.31
C ASP A 152 12.50 -9.62 -8.95
N ASP A 153 13.03 -8.61 -8.26
CA ASP A 153 13.63 -8.78 -6.93
C ASP A 153 12.56 -8.99 -5.87
N VAL A 154 11.35 -8.45 -6.06
CA VAL A 154 10.23 -8.66 -5.15
C VAL A 154 9.69 -10.09 -5.31
N LYS A 155 9.91 -10.91 -4.28
CA LYS A 155 9.55 -12.34 -4.27
C LYS A 155 8.15 -12.61 -3.75
N ALA A 156 7.58 -11.70 -2.95
CA ALA A 156 6.25 -11.83 -2.39
C ALA A 156 5.57 -10.47 -2.20
N VAL A 157 4.24 -10.45 -2.26
CA VAL A 157 3.45 -9.23 -2.04
C VAL A 157 2.38 -9.47 -0.98
N VAL A 158 2.36 -8.60 0.05
CA VAL A 158 1.25 -8.47 1.00
C VAL A 158 0.45 -7.23 0.59
N TYR A 159 -0.74 -7.46 0.04
CA TYR A 159 -1.67 -6.43 -0.37
C TYR A 159 -2.79 -6.31 0.69
N ASN A 160 -2.66 -5.32 1.57
CA ASN A 160 -3.60 -5.04 2.64
C ASN A 160 -4.51 -3.87 2.27
N ASP A 161 -5.29 -4.08 1.23
CA ASP A 161 -6.45 -3.27 0.84
C ASP A 161 -7.43 -4.20 0.14
N PHE A 162 -8.69 -3.79 -0.02
CA PHE A 162 -9.66 -4.56 -0.79
C PHE A 162 -9.36 -4.42 -2.30
N VAL A 163 -9.68 -5.46 -3.07
CA VAL A 163 -9.53 -5.44 -4.53
C VAL A 163 -10.77 -4.86 -5.18
N CYS A 164 -10.59 -3.82 -5.98
CA CYS A 164 -11.64 -3.27 -6.83
C CYS A 164 -11.08 -2.69 -8.13
N ARG A 165 -11.98 -2.44 -9.10
CA ARG A 165 -11.63 -1.63 -10.27
C ARG A 165 -11.65 -0.16 -9.87
N ASN A 166 -10.52 0.52 -10.05
CA ASN A 166 -10.39 1.94 -9.68
C ASN A 166 -11.46 2.82 -10.37
N VAL A 167 -11.81 2.51 -11.62
CA VAL A 167 -12.88 3.21 -12.34
C VAL A 167 -14.24 3.01 -11.65
N ALA A 168 -14.53 1.81 -11.13
CA ALA A 168 -15.76 1.55 -10.37
C ALA A 168 -15.80 2.42 -9.12
N ARG A 169 -14.69 2.46 -8.39
CA ARG A 169 -14.56 3.28 -7.19
C ARG A 169 -14.74 4.77 -7.49
N LEU A 170 -14.14 5.27 -8.57
CA LEU A 170 -14.20 6.69 -8.96
C LEU A 170 -15.56 7.12 -9.54
N LEU A 171 -16.20 6.28 -10.35
CA LEU A 171 -17.46 6.63 -11.04
C LEU A 171 -18.70 6.38 -10.18
N LEU A 172 -18.67 5.36 -9.33
CA LEU A 172 -19.85 4.91 -8.59
C LEU A 172 -19.91 5.46 -7.18
N SER A 173 -18.77 5.85 -6.61
CA SER A 173 -18.74 6.63 -5.38
C SER A 173 -18.83 8.11 -5.75
N THR A 174 -20.03 8.59 -6.04
CA THR A 174 -20.29 10.00 -6.40
C THR A 174 -19.97 11.00 -5.28
N THR A 175 -19.39 10.53 -4.16
CA THR A 175 -18.97 11.36 -3.03
C THR A 175 -17.50 11.17 -2.63
N GLU A 176 -16.78 10.12 -3.04
CA GLU A 176 -15.40 9.88 -2.56
C GLU A 176 -14.35 10.86 -3.14
N ILE A 177 -14.48 11.25 -4.41
CA ILE A 177 -13.56 12.25 -4.99
C ILE A 177 -13.78 13.62 -4.32
N SER A 178 -15.03 13.95 -3.96
CA SER A 178 -15.35 15.23 -3.33
C SER A 178 -15.01 15.30 -1.84
N THR A 179 -14.84 14.17 -1.13
CA THR A 179 -14.61 14.17 0.32
C THR A 179 -13.17 13.89 0.74
N ASN A 180 -12.36 13.20 -0.06
CA ASN A 180 -10.95 12.98 0.27
C ASN A 180 -10.01 13.22 -0.94
N PRO A 181 -9.34 14.39 -1.01
CA PRO A 181 -8.44 14.73 -2.11
C PRO A 181 -7.27 13.76 -2.32
N VAL A 182 -6.89 12.95 -1.33
CA VAL A 182 -5.87 11.90 -1.48
C VAL A 182 -6.22 10.90 -2.57
N MET A 183 -7.51 10.68 -2.86
CA MET A 183 -7.91 9.74 -3.91
C MET A 183 -7.47 10.14 -5.31
N ALA A 184 -7.25 11.44 -5.54
CA ALA A 184 -6.69 11.92 -6.80
C ALA A 184 -5.28 11.37 -7.06
N CYS A 185 -4.51 11.02 -6.03
CA CYS A 185 -3.16 10.45 -6.18
C CYS A 185 -3.12 9.11 -6.92
N SER A 186 -4.27 8.43 -7.04
CA SER A 186 -4.40 7.21 -7.83
C SER A 186 -4.60 7.45 -9.33
N PHE A 187 -4.77 8.71 -9.74
CA PHE A 187 -4.95 9.07 -11.13
C PHE A 187 -3.65 8.95 -11.93
N ILE A 188 -3.73 8.22 -13.05
CA ILE A 188 -2.67 8.07 -14.04
C ILE A 188 -3.31 8.34 -15.41
N PRO A 189 -2.95 9.44 -16.10
CA PRO A 189 -3.47 9.74 -17.43
C PRO A 189 -3.29 8.55 -18.39
N GLY A 190 -4.38 8.16 -19.06
CA GLY A 190 -4.38 7.09 -20.07
C GLY A 190 -4.30 5.65 -19.56
N ALA A 191 -4.11 5.39 -18.24
CA ALA A 191 -3.92 4.03 -17.74
C ALA A 191 -5.11 3.08 -18.05
N ASN A 192 -6.34 3.59 -17.99
CA ASN A 192 -7.55 2.81 -18.23
C ASN A 192 -7.72 2.36 -19.70
N GLU A 193 -6.94 2.91 -20.63
CA GLU A 193 -6.90 2.41 -22.02
C GLU A 193 -6.17 1.06 -22.12
N TRP A 194 -5.38 0.71 -21.10
CA TRP A 194 -4.53 -0.46 -21.08
C TRP A 194 -4.96 -1.51 -20.06
N PHE A 195 -5.34 -1.10 -18.85
CA PHE A 195 -5.66 -2.02 -17.76
C PHE A 195 -6.48 -1.38 -16.62
N ASP A 196 -7.24 -2.22 -15.91
CA ASP A 196 -7.74 -1.92 -14.57
C ASP A 196 -6.60 -2.12 -13.55
N ILE A 197 -6.13 -1.02 -12.95
CA ILE A 197 -4.92 -0.99 -12.10
C ILE A 197 -4.86 -2.12 -11.07
N GLN A 198 -5.84 -2.32 -10.19
CA GLN A 198 -5.68 -3.34 -9.14
C GLN A 198 -5.78 -4.77 -9.69
N PRO A 199 -6.89 -5.19 -10.34
CA PRO A 199 -7.05 -6.58 -10.73
C PRO A 199 -6.03 -7.05 -11.78
N ASP A 200 -5.72 -6.22 -12.77
CA ASP A 200 -4.88 -6.65 -13.89
C ASP A 200 -3.40 -6.66 -13.50
N LEU A 201 -2.93 -5.67 -12.70
CA LEU A 201 -1.56 -5.71 -12.19
C LEU A 201 -1.37 -6.84 -11.17
N MET A 202 -2.36 -7.13 -10.32
CA MET A 202 -2.31 -8.31 -9.43
C MET A 202 -2.26 -9.62 -10.22
N ALA A 203 -3.03 -9.74 -11.30
CA ALA A 203 -2.98 -10.89 -12.19
C ALA A 203 -1.61 -11.02 -12.86
N ALA A 204 -0.98 -9.90 -13.25
CA ALA A 204 0.35 -9.86 -13.84
C ALA A 204 1.48 -10.27 -12.87
N LEU A 205 1.24 -10.26 -11.55
CA LEU A 205 2.20 -10.76 -10.57
C LEU A 205 2.36 -12.28 -10.62
N ALA A 206 1.39 -13.02 -11.18
CA ALA A 206 1.47 -14.47 -11.28
C ALA A 206 2.75 -14.89 -12.04
N PRO A 207 3.55 -15.85 -11.51
CA PRO A 207 3.20 -16.80 -10.45
C PRO A 207 3.66 -16.39 -9.03
N ARG A 208 4.10 -15.16 -8.80
CA ARG A 208 4.71 -14.78 -7.50
C ARG A 208 3.71 -14.89 -6.34
N PRO A 209 4.14 -15.32 -5.15
CA PRO A 209 3.30 -15.31 -3.95
C PRO A 209 2.60 -13.97 -3.71
N LEU A 210 1.27 -13.99 -3.59
CA LEU A 210 0.43 -12.81 -3.36
C LEU A 210 -0.60 -13.11 -2.26
N LEU A 211 -0.61 -12.28 -1.22
CA LEU A 211 -1.63 -12.27 -0.18
C LEU A 211 -2.55 -11.06 -0.35
N LEU A 212 -3.83 -11.32 -0.61
CA LEU A 212 -4.92 -10.33 -0.56
C LEU A 212 -5.57 -10.43 0.82
N ALA A 213 -5.39 -9.42 1.67
CA ALA A 213 -5.76 -9.52 3.09
C ALA A 213 -7.19 -9.09 3.41
N GLU A 214 -7.83 -8.28 2.55
CA GLU A 214 -9.09 -7.57 2.86
C GLU A 214 -10.20 -7.81 1.82
N GLY A 215 -10.11 -8.91 1.06
CA GLY A 215 -11.16 -9.30 0.12
C GLY A 215 -11.31 -8.31 -1.02
N GLY A 216 -12.57 -8.05 -1.41
CA GLY A 216 -12.88 -7.17 -2.53
C GLY A 216 -14.02 -7.68 -3.40
N SER A 217 -14.28 -6.92 -4.47
CA SER A 217 -15.20 -7.31 -5.53
C SER A 217 -14.73 -8.61 -6.18
N TRP A 218 -15.66 -9.51 -6.51
CA TRP A 218 -15.31 -10.79 -7.15
C TRP A 218 -15.27 -10.65 -8.68
N LYS A 219 -16.44 -10.36 -9.29
CA LYS A 219 -16.61 -10.24 -10.74
C LYS A 219 -15.66 -9.21 -11.35
N ASN A 220 -14.96 -9.58 -12.42
CA ASN A 220 -13.96 -8.78 -13.13
C ASN A 220 -12.82 -8.21 -12.24
N CYS A 221 -12.67 -8.72 -11.02
CA CYS A 221 -11.72 -8.25 -10.01
C CYS A 221 -10.90 -9.46 -9.49
N ILE A 222 -11.22 -9.98 -8.30
CA ILE A 222 -10.52 -11.15 -7.72
C ILE A 222 -10.57 -12.37 -8.65
N GLU A 223 -11.67 -12.57 -9.39
CA GLU A 223 -11.78 -13.70 -10.32
C GLU A 223 -10.70 -13.70 -11.41
N LYS A 224 -10.29 -12.51 -11.90
CA LYS A 224 -9.22 -12.35 -12.89
C LYS A 224 -7.88 -12.81 -12.31
N VAL A 225 -7.57 -12.41 -11.08
CA VAL A 225 -6.33 -12.79 -10.38
C VAL A 225 -6.31 -14.31 -10.15
N VAL A 226 -7.41 -14.87 -9.65
CA VAL A 226 -7.55 -16.33 -9.45
C VAL A 226 -7.36 -17.09 -10.77
N HIS A 227 -7.94 -16.58 -11.86
CA HIS A 227 -7.78 -17.18 -13.18
C HIS A 227 -6.30 -17.19 -13.64
N ALA A 228 -5.59 -16.06 -13.52
CA ALA A 228 -4.18 -15.97 -13.90
C ALA A 228 -3.28 -16.98 -13.18
N TYR A 229 -3.44 -17.12 -11.85
CA TYR A 229 -2.67 -18.11 -11.07
C TYR A 229 -3.05 -19.55 -11.42
N ARG A 230 -4.31 -19.82 -11.77
CA ARG A 230 -4.75 -21.15 -12.24
C ARG A 230 -4.13 -21.49 -13.60
N MET A 231 -4.12 -20.55 -14.55
CA MET A 231 -3.53 -20.78 -15.88
C MET A 231 -2.05 -21.17 -15.80
N LEU A 232 -1.31 -20.63 -14.84
CA LEU A 232 0.10 -20.94 -14.65
C LEU A 232 0.34 -22.19 -13.76
N GLY A 233 -0.70 -22.87 -13.29
CA GLY A 233 -0.58 -24.02 -12.39
C GLY A 233 -0.05 -23.66 -11.00
N LYS A 234 -0.22 -22.40 -10.57
CA LYS A 234 0.34 -21.83 -9.34
C LYS A 234 -0.72 -21.34 -8.36
N LYS A 235 -1.89 -21.98 -8.34
CA LYS A 235 -3.02 -21.64 -7.43
C LYS A 235 -2.58 -21.44 -5.97
N ASN A 236 -1.66 -22.27 -5.47
CA ASN A 236 -1.22 -22.22 -4.07
C ASN A 236 -0.37 -20.99 -3.72
N ASN A 237 0.07 -20.22 -4.73
CA ASN A 237 0.82 -18.98 -4.51
C ASN A 237 -0.11 -17.78 -4.27
N LEU A 238 -1.42 -17.91 -4.52
CA LEU A 238 -2.40 -16.88 -4.23
C LEU A 238 -3.14 -17.21 -2.93
N SER A 239 -3.14 -16.29 -1.99
CA SER A 239 -3.92 -16.36 -0.75
C SER A 239 -4.93 -15.22 -0.73
N VAL A 240 -6.21 -15.53 -0.70
CA VAL A 240 -7.30 -14.54 -0.60
C VAL A 240 -7.95 -14.69 0.76
N LYS A 241 -7.99 -13.59 1.53
CA LYS A 241 -8.65 -13.47 2.82
C LYS A 241 -9.68 -12.36 2.74
N TYR A 242 -10.80 -12.57 3.39
CA TYR A 242 -11.88 -11.59 3.52
C TYR A 242 -11.98 -11.15 4.97
N TYR A 243 -12.57 -9.98 5.20
CA TYR A 243 -13.00 -9.56 6.53
C TYR A 243 -13.85 -10.64 7.21
N PRO A 244 -13.86 -10.73 8.56
CA PRO A 244 -14.68 -11.70 9.28
C PRO A 244 -16.14 -11.71 8.84
N LYS A 245 -16.73 -10.53 8.62
CA LYS A 245 -18.10 -10.34 8.10
C LYS A 245 -18.37 -11.07 6.78
N PHE A 246 -17.36 -11.16 5.91
CA PHE A 246 -17.46 -11.73 4.56
C PHE A 246 -16.65 -13.03 4.38
N SER A 247 -16.23 -13.64 5.50
CA SER A 247 -15.41 -14.86 5.49
C SER A 247 -16.18 -16.09 5.00
N ASP A 248 -17.46 -16.19 5.34
CA ASP A 248 -18.38 -17.20 4.81
C ASP A 248 -18.80 -16.85 3.37
N PRO A 249 -18.61 -17.74 2.38
CA PRO A 249 -19.16 -17.55 1.04
C PRO A 249 -20.65 -17.18 0.99
N ALA A 250 -21.48 -17.69 1.90
CA ALA A 250 -22.90 -17.38 1.93
C ALA A 250 -23.21 -15.90 2.26
N SER A 251 -22.27 -15.17 2.88
CA SER A 251 -22.47 -13.74 3.19
C SER A 251 -22.06 -12.80 2.05
N ARG A 252 -21.42 -13.30 0.99
CA ARG A 252 -20.98 -12.52 -0.17
C ARG A 252 -22.03 -12.55 -1.28
N LYS A 253 -23.02 -11.67 -1.15
CA LYS A 253 -24.28 -11.71 -1.95
C LYS A 253 -24.17 -11.19 -3.38
N PHE A 254 -23.07 -10.55 -3.75
CA PHE A 254 -22.94 -9.79 -4.99
C PHE A 254 -21.74 -10.23 -5.83
N GLU A 255 -21.24 -11.45 -5.63
CA GLU A 255 -20.03 -11.93 -6.32
C GLU A 255 -20.21 -12.14 -7.83
N ASP A 256 -21.44 -12.33 -8.29
CA ASP A 256 -21.82 -12.52 -9.69
C ASP A 256 -22.03 -11.20 -10.47
N ILE A 257 -22.06 -10.06 -9.77
CA ILE A 257 -22.35 -8.75 -10.36
C ILE A 257 -21.05 -7.99 -10.64
N ASP A 258 -20.87 -7.51 -11.87
CA ASP A 258 -19.84 -6.51 -12.17
C ASP A 258 -20.33 -5.15 -11.64
N LEU A 259 -19.70 -4.67 -10.57
CA LEU A 259 -20.11 -3.41 -9.95
C LEU A 259 -20.02 -2.24 -10.92
N LEU A 260 -19.18 -2.28 -11.97
CA LEU A 260 -19.15 -1.22 -12.99
C LEU A 260 -20.44 -1.08 -13.81
N THR A 261 -21.31 -2.08 -13.78
CA THR A 261 -22.62 -2.02 -14.44
C THR A 261 -23.72 -1.47 -13.54
N CYS A 262 -23.41 -1.22 -12.26
CA CYS A 262 -24.34 -0.57 -11.33
C CYS A 262 -24.29 0.94 -11.51
N GLU A 263 -25.40 1.63 -11.28
CA GLU A 263 -25.48 3.09 -11.26
C GLU A 263 -26.03 3.56 -9.91
N GLY A 264 -25.61 4.77 -9.47
CA GLY A 264 -26.20 5.44 -8.31
C GLY A 264 -25.92 4.77 -6.96
N LEU A 265 -24.86 3.98 -6.83
CA LEU A 265 -24.47 3.41 -5.54
C LEU A 265 -24.03 4.51 -4.57
N THR A 266 -24.48 4.43 -3.33
CA THR A 266 -23.81 5.15 -2.25
C THR A 266 -22.44 4.52 -1.96
N PRO A 267 -21.49 5.25 -1.35
CA PRO A 267 -20.20 4.66 -0.95
C PRO A 267 -20.37 3.44 -0.05
N GLN A 268 -21.33 3.49 0.88
CA GLN A 268 -21.60 2.39 1.79
C GLN A 268 -22.12 1.16 1.04
N GLU A 269 -22.99 1.33 0.05
CA GLU A 269 -23.44 0.23 -0.80
C GLU A 269 -22.31 -0.32 -1.67
N PHE A 270 -21.45 0.53 -2.20
CA PHE A 270 -20.28 0.10 -2.97
C PHE A 270 -19.34 -0.76 -2.13
N LEU A 271 -19.05 -0.34 -0.89
CA LEU A 271 -18.22 -1.10 0.05
C LEU A 271 -18.88 -2.43 0.45
N GLU A 272 -20.17 -2.42 0.78
CA GLU A 272 -20.92 -3.63 1.12
C GLU A 272 -20.91 -4.64 -0.03
N ARG A 273 -21.19 -4.18 -1.26
CA ARG A 273 -21.19 -5.02 -2.46
C ARG A 273 -19.78 -5.48 -2.86
N SER A 274 -18.76 -4.72 -2.46
CA SER A 274 -17.34 -5.11 -2.60
C SER A 274 -16.85 -6.02 -1.47
N ASN A 275 -17.71 -6.49 -0.58
CA ASN A 275 -17.34 -7.34 0.57
C ASN A 275 -16.33 -6.66 1.52
N VAL A 276 -16.49 -5.34 1.74
CA VAL A 276 -15.59 -4.53 2.58
C VAL A 276 -16.25 -4.18 3.90
N ASP A 277 -15.53 -4.43 5.00
CA ASP A 277 -15.89 -3.93 6.33
C ASP A 277 -14.93 -2.80 6.72
N ALA A 278 -15.28 -1.57 6.33
CA ALA A 278 -14.44 -0.39 6.56
C ALA A 278 -14.12 -0.17 8.04
N SER A 279 -15.00 -0.63 8.95
CA SER A 279 -14.78 -0.52 10.40
C SER A 279 -13.62 -1.37 10.92
N GLN A 280 -13.14 -2.33 10.11
CA GLN A 280 -12.03 -3.23 10.40
C GLN A 280 -10.80 -2.96 9.53
N HIS A 281 -10.83 -1.93 8.67
CA HIS A 281 -9.72 -1.63 7.77
C HIS A 281 -8.46 -1.27 8.56
N SER A 282 -7.47 -2.15 8.50
CA SER A 282 -6.21 -2.04 9.24
C SER A 282 -5.20 -3.03 8.70
N PHE A 283 -3.92 -2.88 9.05
CA PHE A 283 -2.94 -3.91 8.77
C PHE A 283 -3.27 -5.21 9.50
N HIS A 284 -3.11 -6.35 8.82
CA HIS A 284 -3.37 -7.69 9.34
C HIS A 284 -2.08 -8.49 9.63
N PRO A 285 -1.35 -8.18 10.73
CA PRO A 285 -0.14 -8.92 11.09
C PRO A 285 -0.41 -10.41 11.35
N GLU A 286 -1.61 -10.76 11.83
CA GLU A 286 -2.04 -12.15 12.02
C GLU A 286 -2.12 -12.96 10.72
N LEU A 287 -2.24 -12.29 9.57
CA LEU A 287 -2.22 -12.92 8.26
C LEU A 287 -0.82 -12.82 7.65
N ALA A 288 -0.24 -11.63 7.65
CA ALA A 288 1.01 -11.35 6.95
C ALA A 288 2.22 -12.08 7.54
N ILE A 289 2.38 -12.09 8.86
CA ILE A 289 3.56 -12.70 9.50
C ILE A 289 3.59 -14.21 9.28
N PRO A 290 2.55 -14.99 9.67
CA PRO A 290 2.59 -16.44 9.46
C PRO A 290 2.72 -16.82 7.99
N TRP A 291 2.12 -16.02 7.09
CA TRP A 291 2.21 -16.24 5.66
C TRP A 291 3.65 -16.06 5.12
N LEU A 292 4.31 -14.95 5.46
CA LEU A 292 5.70 -14.69 5.07
C LEU A 292 6.69 -15.68 5.72
N THR A 293 6.49 -16.03 6.99
CA THR A 293 7.34 -17.02 7.69
C THR A 293 7.26 -18.37 6.99
N ARG A 294 6.06 -18.87 6.70
CA ARG A 294 5.89 -20.13 5.96
C ARG A 294 6.54 -20.05 4.58
N LEU A 295 6.35 -18.94 3.88
CA LEU A 295 6.84 -18.76 2.52
C LEU A 295 8.38 -18.76 2.45
N PHE A 296 9.04 -17.98 3.31
CA PHE A 296 10.48 -17.76 3.21
C PHE A 296 11.32 -18.70 4.08
N LEU A 297 10.77 -19.19 5.20
CA LEU A 297 11.47 -20.06 6.14
C LEU A 297 11.00 -21.52 6.08
N GLY A 298 9.85 -21.80 5.44
CA GLY A 298 9.31 -23.16 5.33
C GLY A 298 8.73 -23.71 6.64
N THR A 299 8.55 -22.86 7.66
CA THR A 299 8.07 -23.24 9.00
C THR A 299 6.82 -22.47 9.39
N GLU A 300 6.04 -23.03 10.31
CA GLU A 300 4.96 -22.28 10.98
C GLU A 300 5.55 -21.20 11.89
N TYR A 301 4.86 -20.07 12.00
CA TYR A 301 5.21 -19.04 12.97
C TYR A 301 4.67 -19.43 14.35
N ASN A 302 5.54 -19.56 15.36
CA ASN A 302 5.22 -20.18 16.65
C ASN A 302 5.56 -19.31 17.88
N ASP A 303 5.88 -18.02 17.71
CA ASP A 303 6.07 -17.09 18.82
C ASP A 303 4.71 -16.81 19.50
N SER A 304 4.43 -17.59 20.54
CA SER A 304 3.17 -17.51 21.29
C SER A 304 2.99 -16.14 21.97
N PRO A 305 4.01 -15.53 22.61
CA PRO A 305 3.94 -14.15 23.09
C PRO A 305 3.54 -13.13 22.01
N LEU A 306 4.21 -13.11 20.85
CA LEU A 306 3.89 -12.15 19.80
C LEU A 306 2.49 -12.37 19.22
N LEU A 307 2.09 -13.63 19.02
CA LEU A 307 0.74 -13.96 18.55
C LEU A 307 -0.34 -13.51 19.55
N ALA A 308 -0.07 -13.55 20.85
CA ALA A 308 -0.98 -13.02 21.86
C ALA A 308 -1.06 -11.49 21.82
N GLU A 309 0.06 -10.81 21.57
CA GLU A 309 0.11 -9.35 21.40
C GLU A 309 -0.68 -8.90 20.15
N ILE A 310 -0.49 -9.59 19.03
CA ILE A 310 -1.24 -9.34 17.77
C ILE A 310 -2.74 -9.48 18.01
N ARG A 311 -3.18 -10.51 18.76
CA ARG A 311 -4.60 -10.70 19.10
C ARG A 311 -5.15 -9.52 19.90
N ARG A 312 -4.42 -9.07 20.94
CA ARG A 312 -4.84 -7.91 21.75
C ARG A 312 -4.91 -6.62 20.93
N ALA A 313 -3.97 -6.40 20.01
CA ALA A 313 -3.96 -5.21 19.16
C ALA A 313 -5.20 -5.09 18.24
N LYS A 314 -5.94 -6.17 18.01
CA LYS A 314 -7.21 -6.17 17.28
C LYS A 314 -8.36 -5.54 18.07
N GLU A 315 -8.28 -5.59 19.39
CA GLU A 315 -9.34 -5.14 20.31
C GLU A 315 -9.17 -3.67 20.72
N GLU A 316 -8.00 -3.09 20.46
CA GLU A 316 -7.64 -1.73 20.87
C GLU A 316 -7.97 -0.69 19.79
N LYS A 317 -9.16 -0.08 19.87
CA LYS A 317 -9.58 1.00 18.95
C LYS A 317 -9.09 2.40 19.34
N GLU A 318 -8.84 2.69 20.62
CA GLU A 318 -8.63 4.08 21.08
C GLU A 318 -7.77 4.18 22.35
N ARG A 319 -6.46 3.93 22.28
CA ARG A 319 -5.57 4.26 23.42
C ARG A 319 -4.34 5.11 23.09
N PHE A 320 -4.04 5.35 21.82
CA PHE A 320 -2.75 5.93 21.44
C PHE A 320 -2.73 7.43 21.17
N PHE A 321 -3.83 8.16 21.41
CA PHE A 321 -3.82 9.63 21.35
C PHE A 321 -3.49 10.30 22.70
N ASN A 322 -3.39 9.53 23.80
CA ASN A 322 -3.14 10.04 25.15
C ASN A 322 -1.96 9.38 25.88
N ALA A 323 -1.09 8.65 25.19
CA ALA A 323 0.17 8.23 25.81
C ALA A 323 1.06 9.48 25.86
N ASP A 324 1.01 10.20 26.98
CA ASP A 324 1.92 11.29 27.30
C ASP A 324 3.36 10.83 26.98
N ASP A 325 4.18 11.70 26.39
CA ASP A 325 5.56 11.44 25.96
C ASP A 325 6.43 10.71 27.01
N GLU A 326 6.04 10.78 28.29
CA GLU A 326 6.66 10.06 29.41
C GLU A 326 6.58 8.52 29.30
N GLU A 327 5.55 7.96 28.65
CA GLU A 327 5.37 6.51 28.52
C GLU A 327 6.29 5.89 27.45
N ILE A 328 6.67 6.70 26.43
CA ILE A 328 7.52 6.28 25.31
C ILE A 328 9.00 6.52 25.64
N PHE A 329 9.32 7.56 26.41
CA PHE A 329 10.68 7.88 26.84
C PHE A 329 10.78 8.15 28.35
N PRO A 330 10.73 7.13 29.20
CA PRO A 330 10.88 7.32 30.63
C PRO A 330 12.31 7.82 30.94
N GLY A 331 12.44 9.08 31.35
CA GLY A 331 13.69 9.61 31.92
C GLY A 331 14.22 10.95 31.43
N ARG A 332 13.55 11.70 30.54
CA ARG A 332 13.93 13.11 30.29
C ARG A 332 13.28 14.04 31.30
N LYS A 333 13.86 14.09 32.51
CA LYS A 333 13.72 15.27 33.36
C LYS A 333 14.63 16.38 32.82
N SER A 334 14.06 17.53 32.47
CA SER A 334 14.76 18.81 32.54
C SER A 334 14.49 19.42 33.91
#